data_AF-A0AAF3EQS5-F1
#
_entry.id   AF-A0AAF3EQS5-F1
#
_cell.length_a   1.000
_cell.length_b   1.000
_cell.length_c   1.000
_cell.angle_alpha   90.00
_cell.angle_beta   90.00
_cell.angle_gamma   90.00
#
_symmetry.space_group_name_H-M   'P 1'
#
loop_
_entity.id
_entity.type
_entity.pdbx_description
1 polymer ?
#
loop_
_entity_poly.entity_id
_entity_poly.type
_entity_poly.pdbx_seq_one_letter_code
_entity_poly.pdbx_strand_id
1 'polypeptide(L)'
;MAVSKKTRLSTLQLEIDDYVHFCTKEARPSTTENLYLWWFQNKARFKNLYPIAVQYMSPPASSVSSERVFSMCGLIWKNSRRQRMAPTTLKSALIE
;
A
#
# COMPACT_ATOMS: atom_id res chain seq x y z
N MET A 1 26.36 1.84 20.36
CA MET A 1 25.33 1.72 19.30
C MET A 1 24.35 2.91 19.20
N ALA A 2 24.65 4.10 19.76
CA ALA A 2 23.74 5.26 19.72
C ALA A 2 23.91 6.18 18.49
N VAL A 3 25.05 6.13 17.82
CA VAL A 3 25.41 7.03 16.71
C VAL A 3 24.57 6.75 15.46
N SER A 4 24.36 5.48 15.11
CA SER A 4 23.65 5.06 13.89
C SER A 4 22.18 5.51 13.83
N LYS A 5 21.47 5.50 14.96
CA LYS A 5 20.07 5.95 15.02
C LYS A 5 19.95 7.46 14.82
N LYS A 6 20.88 8.24 15.39
CA LYS A 6 20.89 9.70 15.28
C LYS A 6 21.20 10.14 13.85
N THR A 7 22.16 9.50 13.19
CA THR A 7 22.49 9.73 11.79
C THR A 7 21.31 9.41 10.86
N ARG A 8 20.57 8.33 11.13
CA ARG A 8 19.40 7.95 10.32
C ARG A 8 18.24 8.94 10.46
N LEU A 9 18.01 9.46 11.66
CA LEU A 9 16.98 10.48 11.89
C LEU A 9 17.31 11.78 11.16
N SER A 10 18.58 12.21 11.18
CA SER A 10 19.01 13.40 10.43
C SER A 10 18.87 13.21 8.91
N THR A 11 19.15 12.02 8.37
CA THR A 11 18.97 11.77 6.93
C THR A 11 17.50 11.72 6.52
N LEU A 12 16.61 11.21 7.39
CA LEU A 12 15.16 11.22 7.15
C LEU A 12 14.60 12.64 7.15
N GLN A 13 15.03 13.48 8.08
CA GLN A 13 14.60 14.88 8.14
C GLN A 13 14.98 15.63 6.87
N LEU A 14 16.21 15.43 6.37
CA LEU A 14 16.64 16.00 5.09
C LEU A 14 15.79 15.51 3.90
N GLU A 15 15.47 14.21 3.84
CA GLU A 15 14.59 13.67 2.79
C GLU A 15 13.16 14.26 2.85
N ILE A 16 12.64 14.49 4.07
CA ILE A 16 11.33 15.13 4.28
C ILE A 16 11.36 16.58 3.81
N ASP A 17 12.39 17.34 4.21
CA ASP A 17 12.52 18.75 3.80
C ASP A 17 12.66 18.87 2.27
N ASP A 18 13.43 17.99 1.65
CA ASP A 18 13.57 17.92 0.18
C ASP A 18 12.23 17.58 -0.50
N TYR A 19 11.45 16.65 0.06
CA TYR A 19 10.11 16.33 -0.46
C TYR A 19 9.12 17.49 -0.31
N VAL A 20 9.14 18.20 0.83
CA VAL A 20 8.29 19.39 1.08
C VAL A 20 8.67 20.53 0.13
N HIS A 21 9.96 20.73 -0.09
CA HIS A 21 10.46 21.70 -1.04
C HIS A 21 10.00 21.37 -2.47
N PHE A 22 10.18 20.11 -2.90
CA PHE A 22 9.70 19.61 -4.19
C PHE A 22 8.20 19.89 -4.38
N CYS A 23 7.37 19.55 -3.39
CA CYS A 23 5.92 19.75 -3.44
C CYS A 23 5.51 21.23 -3.52
N THR A 24 6.34 22.14 -3.01
CA THR A 24 6.06 23.58 -2.96
C THR A 24 6.55 24.32 -4.20
N LYS A 25 7.63 23.84 -4.83
CA LYS A 25 8.35 24.58 -5.89
C LYS A 25 8.28 23.93 -7.27
N GLU A 26 8.28 22.61 -7.37
CA GLU A 26 8.46 21.89 -8.64
C GLU A 26 7.18 21.23 -9.18
N ALA A 27 6.05 21.44 -8.49
CA ALA A 27 4.71 20.90 -8.73
C ALA A 27 4.45 19.53 -8.07
N ARG A 28 3.37 19.49 -7.29
CA ARG A 28 2.83 18.28 -6.65
C ARG A 28 2.40 17.27 -7.73
N PRO A 29 2.61 15.96 -7.54
CA PRO A 29 2.07 14.95 -8.45
C PRO A 29 0.57 15.17 -8.65
N SER A 30 0.13 15.13 -9.91
CA SER A 30 -1.28 15.35 -10.24
C SER A 30 -2.17 14.32 -9.53
N THR A 31 -3.40 14.69 -9.21
CA THR A 31 -4.40 13.76 -8.61
C THR A 31 -4.72 12.57 -9.53
N THR A 32 -4.40 12.69 -10.82
CA THR A 32 -4.56 11.64 -11.83
C THR A 32 -3.30 10.78 -12.01
N GLU A 33 -2.17 11.16 -11.42
CA GLU A 33 -0.92 10.45 -11.56
C GLU A 33 -0.82 9.28 -10.58
N ASN A 34 -0.20 8.18 -11.01
CA ASN A 34 0.01 7.04 -10.15
C ASN A 34 1.14 7.31 -9.14
N LEU A 35 0.76 7.64 -7.91
CA LEU A 35 1.69 7.95 -6.82
C LEU A 35 2.68 6.81 -6.53
N TYR A 36 2.29 5.55 -6.73
CA TYR A 36 3.22 4.43 -6.56
C TYR A 36 4.34 4.46 -7.58
N LEU A 37 4.03 4.77 -8.84
CA LEU A 37 5.04 4.89 -9.90
C LEU A 37 5.97 6.06 -9.63
N TRP A 38 5.43 7.20 -9.18
CA TRP A 38 6.22 8.36 -8.80
C TRP A 38 7.22 8.03 -7.67
N TRP A 39 6.75 7.41 -6.59
CA TRP A 39 7.62 6.99 -5.48
C TRP A 39 8.66 5.96 -5.91
N PHE A 40 8.30 5.04 -6.81
CA PHE A 40 9.23 4.06 -7.36
C PHE A 40 10.34 4.70 -8.20
N GLN A 41 10.01 5.69 -9.04
CA GLN A 41 10.98 6.44 -9.83
C GLN A 41 11.93 7.25 -8.92
N ASN A 42 11.40 7.80 -7.82
CA ASN A 42 12.17 8.63 -6.88
C ASN A 42 12.81 7.85 -5.71
N LYS A 43 12.76 6.51 -5.72
CA LYS A 43 13.29 5.66 -4.63
C LYS A 43 14.78 5.89 -4.34
N ALA A 44 15.56 6.28 -5.36
CA ALA A 44 16.98 6.55 -5.21
C ALA A 44 17.26 7.87 -4.47
N ARG A 45 16.36 8.86 -4.63
CA ARG A 45 16.39 10.16 -3.96
C ARG A 45 15.87 10.05 -2.52
N PHE A 46 14.78 9.31 -2.33
CA PHE A 46 14.08 9.16 -1.05
C PHE A 46 14.24 7.74 -0.47
N LYS A 47 15.47 7.33 -0.17
CA LYS A 47 15.76 5.93 0.22
C LYS A 47 15.09 5.51 1.52
N ASN A 48 15.02 6.42 2.50
CA ASN A 48 14.42 6.12 3.80
C ASN A 48 12.91 6.41 3.81
N LEU A 49 12.48 7.43 3.06
CA LEU A 49 11.08 7.85 3.00
C LEU A 49 10.23 6.98 2.06
N TYR A 50 10.81 6.44 0.98
CA TYR A 50 10.13 5.52 0.05
C TYR A 50 9.41 4.33 0.72
N PRO A 51 10.07 3.50 1.56
CA PRO A 51 9.39 2.35 2.17
C PRO A 51 8.24 2.79 3.09
N ILE A 52 8.36 3.96 3.73
CA ILE A 52 7.31 4.54 4.58
C ILE A 52 6.13 4.97 3.71
N ALA A 53 6.39 5.72 2.63
CA ALA A 53 5.37 6.19 1.73
C ALA A 53 4.58 5.03 1.10
N VAL A 54 5.27 3.98 0.63
CA VAL A 54 4.63 2.77 0.09
C VAL A 54 3.76 2.09 1.15
N GLN A 55 4.23 1.99 2.40
CA GLN A 55 3.45 1.41 3.48
C GLN A 55 2.15 2.18 3.73
N TYR A 56 2.18 3.52 3.73
CA TYR A 56 0.99 4.34 3.92
C TYR A 56 0.03 4.31 2.72
N MET A 57 0.53 4.07 1.51
CA MET A 57 -0.31 3.96 0.32
C MET A 57 -0.91 2.54 0.16
N SER A 58 -0.27 1.52 0.75
CA SER A 58 -0.64 0.10 0.61
C SER A 58 -2.07 -0.26 1.04
N PRO A 59 -2.64 0.31 2.12
CA PRO A 59 -3.98 -0.04 2.54
C PRO A 59 -4.99 0.51 1.53
N PRO A 60 -5.97 -0.29 1.09
CA PRO A 60 -7.08 0.25 0.32
C PRO A 60 -7.85 1.25 1.18
N ALA A 61 -8.39 2.30 0.55
CA ALA A 61 -9.15 3.33 1.24
C ALA A 61 -10.44 2.79 1.91
N SER A 62 -10.88 1.58 1.57
CA SER A 62 -12.05 0.92 2.17
C SER A 62 -11.95 -0.60 2.11
N SER A 63 -12.79 -1.28 2.90
CA SER A 63 -13.02 -2.72 2.86
C SER A 63 -13.84 -3.20 1.65
N VAL A 64 -14.30 -2.30 0.77
CA VAL A 64 -15.23 -2.66 -0.32
C VAL A 64 -14.66 -3.74 -1.25
N SER A 65 -13.35 -3.76 -1.45
CA SER A 65 -12.68 -4.79 -2.25
C SER A 65 -12.79 -6.18 -1.61
N SER A 66 -12.53 -6.29 -0.30
CA SER A 66 -12.66 -7.56 0.41
C SER A 66 -14.14 -7.96 0.56
N GLU A 67 -15.04 -7.01 0.81
CA GLU A 67 -16.49 -7.25 0.88
C GLU A 67 -17.07 -7.76 -0.43
N ARG A 68 -16.56 -7.28 -1.59
CA ARG A 68 -16.94 -7.81 -2.90
C ARG A 68 -16.55 -9.27 -3.06
N VAL A 69 -15.32 -9.63 -2.68
CA VAL A 69 -14.83 -11.01 -2.71
C VAL A 69 -15.67 -11.89 -1.77
N PHE A 70 -15.93 -11.44 -0.54
CA PHE A 70 -16.76 -12.19 0.41
C PHE A 70 -18.22 -12.31 -0.04
N SER A 71 -18.77 -11.32 -0.73
CA SER A 71 -20.13 -11.39 -1.29
C SER A 71 -20.22 -12.47 -2.36
N MET A 72 -19.22 -12.56 -3.25
CA MET A 72 -19.10 -13.62 -4.24
C MET A 72 -18.97 -15.00 -3.58
N CYS A 73 -18.10 -15.12 -2.57
CA CYS A 73 -17.97 -16.36 -1.80
C CYS A 73 -19.26 -16.73 -1.07
N GLY A 74 -20.05 -15.74 -0.65
CA GLY A 74 -21.37 -15.94 -0.09
C GLY A 74 -22.33 -16.66 -1.04
N LEU A 75 -22.22 -16.44 -2.35
CA LEU A 75 -23.03 -17.14 -3.35
C LEU A 75 -22.63 -18.62 -3.47
N ILE A 76 -21.34 -18.92 -3.37
CA ILE A 76 -20.80 -20.29 -3.43
C ILE A 76 -21.09 -21.05 -2.12
N TRP A 77 -20.91 -20.38 -0.98
CA TRP A 77 -21.06 -20.98 0.35
C TRP A 77 -22.53 -21.14 0.78
N LYS A 78 -23.38 -20.13 0.55
CA LYS A 78 -24.79 -20.14 1.02
C LYS A 78 -25.70 -21.01 0.16
N ASN A 79 -25.31 -21.34 -1.08
CA ASN A 79 -26.13 -22.16 -1.98
C ASN A 79 -26.05 -23.65 -1.61
N SER A 80 -26.79 -24.00 -0.55
CA SER A 80 -26.80 -25.33 0.10
C SER A 80 -27.21 -26.49 -0.81
N ARG A 81 -27.87 -26.23 -1.96
CA ARG A 81 -28.51 -27.29 -2.75
C ARG A 81 -27.76 -27.74 -4.00
N ARG A 82 -26.80 -26.97 -4.54
CA ARG A 82 -26.14 -27.35 -5.81
C ARG A 82 -24.62 -27.08 -5.94
N GLN A 83 -23.98 -26.25 -5.09
CA GLN A 83 -22.56 -25.85 -5.31
C GLN A 83 -21.79 -25.52 -4.01
N ARG A 84 -22.08 -26.17 -2.87
CA ARG A 84 -21.39 -25.87 -1.62
C ARG A 84 -19.97 -26.46 -1.61
N MET A 85 -18.96 -25.60 -1.68
CA MET A 85 -17.55 -26.00 -1.49
C MET A 85 -17.25 -26.25 -0.01
N ALA A 86 -16.33 -27.18 0.27
CA ALA A 86 -15.82 -27.39 1.62
C ALA A 86 -15.03 -26.16 2.10
N PRO A 87 -15.08 -25.81 3.40
CA PRO A 87 -14.43 -24.61 3.92
C PRO A 87 -12.90 -24.61 3.78
N THR A 88 -12.27 -25.79 3.72
CA THR A 88 -10.84 -25.95 3.44
C THR A 88 -10.50 -25.54 2.01
N THR A 89 -11.28 -26.01 1.03
CA THR A 89 -11.13 -25.68 -0.39
C THR A 89 -11.49 -24.23 -0.71
N LEU A 90 -12.47 -23.65 0.00
CA LEU A 90 -12.81 -22.24 -0.15
C LEU A 90 -11.68 -21.32 0.33
N LYS A 91 -11.03 -21.67 1.45
CA LYS A 91 -9.90 -20.90 1.98
C LYS A 91 -8.69 -20.97 1.05
N SER A 92 -8.40 -22.14 0.47
CA SER A 92 -7.32 -22.25 -0.51
C SER A 92 -7.63 -21.40 -1.76
N ALA A 93 -8.87 -21.41 -2.24
CA ALA A 93 -9.27 -20.61 -3.41
C ALA A 93 -9.32 -19.08 -3.17
N LEU A 94 -9.29 -18.63 -1.90
CA LEU A 94 -9.32 -17.21 -1.52
C LEU A 94 -7.93 -16.61 -1.25
N ILE A 95 -6.93 -17.46 -1.00
CA ILE A 95 -5.60 -17.06 -0.51
C ILE A 95 -4.51 -17.33 -1.58
N GLU A 96 -4.84 -17.99 -2.68
CA GLU A 96 -4.01 -18.02 -3.91
C GLU A 96 -4.10 -16.71 -4.71
#